data_AF-A0A3D4TTE7-F1
#
_entry.id   AF-A0A3D4TTE7-F1
#
_cell.length_a   1.000
_cell.length_b   1.000
_cell.length_c   1.000
_cell.angle_alpha   90.00
_cell.angle_beta   90.00
_cell.angle_gamma   90.00
#
_symmetry.space_group_name_H-M   'P 1'
#
loop_
_entity.id
_entity.type
_entity.pdbx_description
1 polymer ?
#
loop_
_entity_poly.entity_id
_entity_poly.type
_entity_poly.pdbx_seq_one_letter_code
_entity_poly.pdbx_strand_id
1 'polypeptide(L)'
;EERWRLPLPSMEYHLWEGLTMLCEIAAYPGWPGADKLEKRRRNVKRIHDWYRDQQGDLATFGRVIDGISAAPVFSDDTNCMQQVEACMREVKARMQASSSGFDHGALSANHTQRLLHGRQWGTQRVATLLQRLSTSTASCGCSDDLALIGTLAQNPYLDVTQVPISGVDCAMIIRTDPATLRRATAANCFIALAQDLGADMTIEDSLHSTVRATGISYERTLVIFDAPHSPSARVAKAILTFTTAGPVGCPFRDGPDGSGPAIAPLLDMDNQRKVAASIIQGFVQRANLSRQHEMIRVLLPQGD
;
A
#
# COMPACT_ATOMS: atom_id res chain seq x y z
N GLU A 1 15.54 17.75 -35.94
CA GLU A 1 14.32 17.19 -35.34
C GLU A 1 14.70 16.14 -34.29
N GLU A 2 14.82 16.51 -33.02
CA GLU A 2 14.96 15.53 -31.95
C GLU A 2 13.59 14.89 -31.69
N ARG A 3 13.37 13.72 -32.28
CA ARG A 3 12.27 12.83 -31.87
C ARG A 3 12.62 12.27 -30.50
N TRP A 4 12.03 12.83 -29.45
CA TRP A 4 11.95 12.21 -28.14
C TRP A 4 11.28 10.83 -28.28
N ARG A 5 12.08 9.79 -28.49
CA ARG A 5 11.59 8.41 -28.42
C ARG A 5 11.54 8.06 -26.94
N LEU A 6 10.33 7.97 -26.40
CA LEU A 6 10.15 7.36 -25.08
C LEU A 6 10.82 5.98 -25.12
N PRO A 7 11.65 5.64 -24.13
CA PRO A 7 12.27 4.33 -24.08
C PRO A 7 11.17 3.27 -24.09
N LEU A 8 11.38 2.21 -24.89
CA LEU A 8 10.48 1.06 -24.83
C LEU A 8 10.50 0.50 -23.41
N PRO A 9 9.36 0.00 -22.88
CA PRO A 9 9.33 -0.57 -21.54
C PRO A 9 10.36 -1.68 -21.37
N SER A 10 10.94 -1.79 -20.17
CA SER A 10 11.94 -2.83 -19.87
C SER A 10 11.31 -4.22 -19.84
N MET A 11 12.15 -5.25 -19.96
CA MET A 11 11.68 -6.63 -19.80
C MET A 11 11.13 -6.88 -18.38
N GLU A 12 11.69 -6.21 -17.38
CA GLU A 12 11.19 -6.20 -16.01
C GLU A 12 9.77 -5.63 -15.91
N TYR A 13 9.50 -4.51 -16.59
CA TYR A 13 8.15 -3.95 -16.66
C TYR A 13 7.15 -4.96 -17.25
N HIS A 14 7.51 -5.59 -18.37
CA HIS A 14 6.63 -6.60 -19.00
C HIS A 14 6.43 -7.84 -18.14
N LEU A 15 7.45 -8.24 -17.37
CA LEU A 15 7.34 -9.32 -16.40
C LEU A 15 6.34 -8.94 -15.29
N TRP A 16 6.49 -7.74 -14.73
CA TRP A 16 5.63 -7.25 -13.66
C TRP A 16 4.18 -7.09 -14.11
N GLU A 17 3.95 -6.57 -15.31
CA GLU A 17 2.63 -6.49 -15.94
C GLU A 17 2.02 -7.89 -16.15
N GLY A 18 2.79 -8.82 -16.74
CA GLY A 18 2.35 -10.19 -16.98
C GLY A 18 1.97 -10.93 -15.70
N LEU A 19 2.79 -10.81 -14.66
CA LEU A 19 2.55 -11.42 -13.35
C LEU A 19 1.38 -10.74 -12.61
N THR A 20 1.26 -9.41 -12.67
CA THR A 20 0.11 -8.68 -12.11
C THR A 20 -1.18 -9.22 -12.70
N MET A 21 -1.25 -9.37 -14.02
CA MET A 21 -2.44 -9.88 -14.69
C MET A 21 -2.73 -11.35 -14.39
N LEU A 22 -1.72 -12.18 -14.14
CA LEU A 22 -1.91 -13.55 -13.65
C LEU A 22 -2.45 -13.57 -12.21
N CYS A 23 -1.94 -12.69 -11.36
CA CYS A 23 -2.40 -12.50 -9.98
C CYS A 23 -3.85 -11.99 -9.93
N GLU A 24 -4.25 -11.11 -10.86
CA GLU A 24 -5.65 -10.68 -11.03
C GLU A 24 -6.57 -11.86 -11.34
N ILE A 25 -6.17 -12.75 -12.25
CA ILE A 25 -6.94 -13.96 -12.57
C ILE A 25 -7.02 -14.88 -11.34
N ALA A 26 -5.93 -15.00 -10.58
CA ALA A 26 -5.91 -15.82 -9.36
C ALA A 26 -6.83 -15.26 -8.26
N ALA A 27 -6.83 -13.93 -8.09
CA ALA A 27 -7.68 -13.23 -7.14
C ALA A 27 -9.15 -13.19 -7.56
N TYR A 28 -9.42 -13.06 -8.87
CA TYR A 28 -10.75 -12.90 -9.45
C TYR A 28 -10.95 -13.85 -10.66
N PRO A 29 -11.20 -15.15 -10.41
CA PRO A 29 -11.28 -16.15 -11.48
C PRO A 29 -12.39 -15.92 -12.51
N GLY A 30 -13.42 -15.15 -12.15
CA GLY A 30 -14.55 -14.80 -13.03
C GLY A 30 -14.37 -13.51 -13.84
N TRP A 31 -13.21 -12.84 -13.75
CA TRP A 31 -13.00 -11.55 -14.41
C TRP A 31 -12.73 -11.73 -15.92
N PRO A 32 -13.11 -10.77 -16.80
CA PRO A 32 -13.03 -10.93 -18.26
C PRO A 32 -11.65 -11.24 -18.84
N GLY A 33 -10.57 -11.16 -18.06
CA GLY A 33 -9.22 -11.52 -18.47
C GLY A 33 -8.81 -12.99 -18.21
N ALA A 34 -9.68 -13.80 -17.60
CA ALA A 34 -9.38 -15.19 -17.23
C ALA A 34 -9.18 -16.11 -18.44
N ASP A 35 -9.86 -15.83 -19.56
CA ASP A 35 -9.71 -16.52 -20.85
C ASP A 35 -8.26 -16.45 -21.40
N LYS A 36 -7.50 -15.43 -21.00
CA LYS A 36 -6.12 -15.18 -21.46
C LYS A 36 -5.07 -15.86 -20.60
N LEU A 37 -5.44 -16.68 -19.60
CA LEU A 37 -4.50 -17.31 -18.65
C LEU A 37 -3.32 -17.98 -19.36
N GLU A 38 -3.58 -18.88 -20.31
CA GLU A 38 -2.54 -19.62 -21.04
C GLU A 38 -1.67 -18.73 -21.93
N LYS A 39 -2.23 -17.64 -22.47
CA LYS A 39 -1.44 -16.65 -23.23
C LYS A 39 -0.49 -15.90 -22.30
N ARG A 40 -0.95 -15.50 -21.12
CA ARG A 40 -0.15 -14.78 -20.12
C ARG A 40 0.98 -15.66 -19.56
N ARG A 41 0.69 -16.92 -19.22
CA ARG A 41 1.70 -17.91 -18.78
C ARG A 41 2.80 -18.10 -19.82
N ARG A 42 2.44 -18.29 -21.10
CA ARG A 42 3.42 -18.39 -22.19
C ARG A 42 4.28 -17.15 -22.34
N ASN A 43 3.71 -15.96 -22.19
CA ASN A 43 4.49 -14.71 -22.25
C ASN A 43 5.48 -14.61 -21.10
N VAL A 44 5.06 -14.88 -19.85
CA VAL A 44 5.97 -14.89 -18.69
C VAL A 44 7.08 -15.93 -18.87
N LYS A 45 6.77 -17.13 -19.38
CA LYS A 45 7.79 -18.14 -19.71
C LYS A 45 8.80 -17.64 -20.74
N ARG A 46 8.37 -16.94 -21.79
CA ARG A 46 9.29 -16.35 -22.79
C ARG A 46 10.21 -15.31 -22.16
N ILE A 47 9.69 -14.52 -21.22
CA ILE A 47 10.50 -13.52 -20.48
C ILE A 47 11.51 -14.23 -19.57
N HIS A 48 11.10 -15.28 -18.86
CA HIS A 48 12.01 -16.12 -18.09
C HIS A 48 13.13 -16.70 -18.96
N ASP A 49 12.79 -17.31 -20.10
CA ASP A 49 13.77 -17.88 -21.02
C ASP A 49 14.73 -16.78 -21.57
N TRP A 50 14.24 -15.55 -21.77
CA TRP A 50 15.10 -14.41 -22.11
C TRP A 50 16.07 -14.03 -20.98
N TYR A 51 15.62 -13.96 -19.73
CA TYR A 51 16.50 -13.70 -18.58
C TYR A 51 17.56 -14.79 -18.41
N ARG A 52 17.19 -16.08 -18.59
CA ARG A 52 18.10 -17.21 -18.53
C ARG A 52 19.12 -17.19 -19.68
N ASP A 53 18.64 -17.11 -20.91
CA ASP A 53 19.44 -17.44 -22.09
C ASP A 53 20.15 -16.21 -22.69
N GLN A 54 19.61 -15.00 -22.51
CA GLN A 54 20.14 -13.78 -23.11
C GLN A 54 20.84 -12.85 -22.11
N GLN A 55 20.38 -12.80 -20.87
CA GLN A 55 20.98 -11.93 -19.83
C GLN A 55 21.86 -12.69 -18.83
N GLY A 56 21.62 -13.99 -18.62
CA GLY A 56 22.25 -14.73 -17.54
C GLY A 56 21.86 -14.24 -16.14
N ASP A 57 20.69 -13.61 -16.00
CA ASP A 57 20.23 -12.97 -14.75
C ASP A 57 18.82 -13.45 -14.38
N LEU A 58 18.74 -14.70 -13.94
CA LEU A 58 17.51 -15.25 -13.36
C LEU A 58 17.16 -14.65 -11.99
N ALA A 59 18.13 -14.03 -11.31
CA ALA A 59 17.88 -13.38 -10.03
C ALA A 59 16.89 -12.22 -10.18
N THR A 60 16.96 -11.45 -11.29
CA THR A 60 15.95 -10.41 -11.58
C THR A 60 14.55 -10.99 -11.72
N PHE A 61 14.40 -12.12 -12.41
CA PHE A 61 13.09 -12.79 -12.51
C PHE A 61 12.56 -13.19 -11.13
N GLY A 62 13.41 -13.78 -10.29
CA GLY A 62 13.06 -14.18 -8.94
C GLY A 62 12.63 -13.01 -8.06
N ARG A 63 13.39 -11.91 -8.07
CA ARG A 63 13.08 -10.68 -7.31
C ARG A 63 11.71 -10.10 -7.68
N VAL A 64 11.31 -10.14 -8.95
CA VAL A 64 10.00 -9.63 -9.37
C VAL A 64 8.86 -10.53 -8.89
N ILE A 65 9.02 -11.86 -8.90
CA ILE A 65 8.00 -12.78 -8.35
C ILE A 65 7.87 -12.58 -6.83
N ASP A 66 8.99 -12.50 -6.12
CA ASP A 66 9.01 -12.23 -4.67
C ASP A 66 8.33 -10.90 -4.34
N GLY A 67 8.61 -9.86 -5.13
CA GLY A 67 8.01 -8.54 -4.97
C GLY A 67 6.50 -8.52 -5.19
N ILE A 68 6.00 -9.24 -6.20
CA ILE A 68 4.56 -9.31 -6.50
C ILE A 68 3.80 -10.14 -5.46
N SER A 69 4.36 -11.26 -5.03
CA SER A 69 3.74 -12.12 -4.01
C SER A 69 3.91 -11.57 -2.59
N ALA A 70 4.88 -10.67 -2.39
CA ALA A 70 5.34 -10.19 -1.08
C ALA A 70 5.69 -11.37 -0.15
N ALA A 71 6.32 -12.40 -0.73
CA ALA A 71 6.73 -13.61 -0.04
C ALA A 71 7.87 -14.28 -0.83
N PRO A 72 8.85 -14.92 -0.14
CA PRO A 72 9.78 -15.81 -0.81
C PRO A 72 9.06 -17.13 -1.12
N VAL A 73 8.43 -17.24 -2.29
CA VAL A 73 7.55 -18.39 -2.56
C VAL A 73 8.31 -19.63 -3.06
N PHE A 74 9.62 -19.55 -3.33
CA PHE A 74 10.36 -20.64 -3.98
C PHE A 74 11.88 -20.64 -3.76
N SER A 75 12.50 -21.75 -4.16
CA SER A 75 13.96 -21.99 -4.20
C SER A 75 14.50 -21.93 -5.63
N ASP A 76 15.82 -21.74 -5.77
CA ASP A 76 16.55 -21.54 -7.04
C ASP A 76 16.39 -22.69 -8.06
N ASP A 77 16.02 -23.89 -7.62
CA ASP A 77 15.84 -25.10 -8.46
C ASP A 77 14.40 -25.26 -9.01
N THR A 78 13.48 -24.37 -8.66
CA THR A 78 12.07 -24.48 -9.07
C THR A 78 11.89 -24.09 -10.53
N ASN A 79 11.13 -24.87 -11.32
CA ASN A 79 10.81 -24.53 -12.71
C ASN A 79 9.98 -23.22 -12.78
N CYS A 80 10.23 -22.36 -13.78
CA CYS A 80 9.47 -21.13 -14.04
C CYS A 80 7.95 -21.26 -13.84
N MET A 81 7.31 -22.29 -14.39
CA MET A 81 5.87 -22.42 -14.27
C MET A 81 5.42 -22.80 -12.87
N GLN A 82 6.21 -23.60 -12.15
CA GLN A 82 5.95 -23.89 -10.74
C GLN A 82 6.06 -22.61 -9.89
N GLN A 83 7.04 -21.74 -10.17
CA GLN A 83 7.17 -20.44 -9.49
C GLN A 83 5.93 -19.55 -9.74
N VAL A 84 5.47 -19.46 -11.00
CA VAL A 84 4.28 -18.70 -11.37
C VAL A 84 3.02 -19.25 -10.68
N GLU A 85 2.81 -20.56 -10.68
CA GLU A 85 1.66 -21.19 -10.01
C GLU A 85 1.69 -20.98 -8.50
N ALA A 86 2.86 -21.05 -7.89
CA ALA A 86 3.02 -20.83 -6.46
C ALA A 86 2.73 -19.37 -6.09
N CYS A 87 3.24 -18.42 -6.87
CA CYS A 87 2.92 -16.99 -6.72
C CYS A 87 1.41 -16.73 -6.83
N MET A 88 0.75 -17.25 -7.87
CA MET A 88 -0.70 -17.12 -8.03
C MET A 88 -1.47 -17.73 -6.85
N ARG A 89 -1.04 -18.89 -6.35
CA ARG A 89 -1.66 -19.56 -5.20
C ARG A 89 -1.51 -18.76 -3.92
N GLU A 90 -0.33 -18.22 -3.65
CA GLU A 90 -0.05 -17.37 -2.49
C GLU A 90 -0.92 -16.11 -2.52
N VAL A 91 -0.99 -15.44 -3.67
CA VAL A 91 -1.85 -14.27 -3.87
C VAL A 91 -3.32 -14.63 -3.63
N LYS A 92 -3.80 -15.74 -4.21
CA LYS A 92 -5.18 -16.18 -4.02
C LYS A 92 -5.50 -16.43 -2.55
N ALA A 93 -4.63 -17.13 -1.83
CA ALA A 93 -4.80 -17.42 -0.41
C ALA A 93 -4.85 -16.14 0.43
N ARG A 94 -3.92 -15.19 0.20
CA ARG A 94 -3.88 -13.91 0.91
C ARG A 94 -5.06 -13.00 0.58
N MET A 95 -5.53 -13.00 -0.66
CA MET A 95 -6.75 -12.28 -1.04
C MET A 95 -7.98 -12.83 -0.31
N GLN A 96 -8.12 -14.16 -0.21
CA GLN A 96 -9.20 -14.81 0.54
C GLN A 96 -9.14 -14.49 2.04
N ALA A 97 -7.95 -14.49 2.63
CA ALA A 97 -7.74 -14.08 4.01
C ALA A 97 -8.12 -12.61 4.24
N SER A 98 -7.81 -11.72 3.29
CA SER A 98 -8.15 -10.29 3.37
C SER A 98 -9.66 -10.04 3.24
N SER A 99 -10.39 -10.88 2.49
CA SER A 99 -11.85 -10.78 2.34
C SER A 99 -12.66 -11.36 3.50
N SER A 100 -12.03 -12.11 4.41
CA SER A 100 -12.71 -12.81 5.52
C SER A 100 -12.56 -12.11 6.87
N GLY A 101 -12.13 -10.85 6.90
CA GLY A 101 -11.86 -10.15 8.16
C GLY A 101 -13.05 -9.45 8.81
N PHE A 102 -14.28 -9.84 8.48
CA PHE A 102 -15.50 -9.32 9.09
C PHE A 102 -16.28 -10.41 9.82
N ASP A 103 -16.72 -10.11 11.04
CA ASP A 103 -17.65 -10.91 11.84
C ASP A 103 -18.93 -10.09 12.07
N HIS A 104 -20.08 -10.60 11.64
CA HIS A 104 -21.40 -9.98 11.85
C HIS A 104 -21.49 -8.49 11.45
N GLY A 105 -20.84 -8.10 10.34
CA GLY A 105 -20.90 -6.72 9.82
C GLY A 105 -19.86 -5.76 10.41
N ALA A 106 -19.01 -6.24 11.33
CA ALA A 106 -17.90 -5.47 11.89
C ALA A 106 -16.56 -6.14 11.60
N LEU A 107 -15.44 -5.42 11.74
CA LEU A 107 -14.12 -6.05 11.68
C LEU A 107 -14.00 -7.12 12.76
N SER A 108 -13.40 -8.26 12.41
CA SER A 108 -13.18 -9.34 13.38
C SER A 108 -12.30 -8.88 14.54
N ALA A 109 -12.44 -9.52 15.70
CA ALA A 109 -11.68 -9.17 16.90
C ALA A 109 -10.17 -9.25 16.66
N ASN A 110 -9.70 -10.26 15.91
CA ASN A 110 -8.30 -10.42 15.54
C ASN A 110 -7.78 -9.24 14.69
N HIS A 111 -8.54 -8.80 13.69
CA HIS A 111 -8.14 -7.64 12.88
C HIS A 111 -8.13 -6.35 13.70
N THR A 112 -9.14 -6.16 14.54
CA THR A 112 -9.22 -4.99 15.43
C THR A 112 -8.02 -4.93 16.38
N GLN A 113 -7.67 -6.05 17.04
CA GLN A 113 -6.51 -6.12 17.91
C GLN A 113 -5.19 -5.86 17.17
N ARG A 114 -5.02 -6.42 15.97
CA ARG A 114 -3.84 -6.18 15.12
C ARG A 114 -3.67 -4.70 14.81
N LEU A 115 -4.75 -4.03 14.41
CA LEU A 115 -4.75 -2.59 14.10
C LEU A 115 -4.50 -1.72 15.33
N LEU A 116 -5.09 -2.07 16.48
CA LEU A 116 -4.82 -1.34 17.73
C LEU A 116 -3.35 -1.45 18.16
N HIS A 117 -2.77 -2.65 18.06
CA HIS A 117 -1.34 -2.85 18.33
C HIS A 117 -0.48 -2.08 17.31
N GLY A 118 -0.82 -2.12 16.02
CA GLY A 118 -0.16 -1.37 14.97
C GLY A 118 -0.22 0.15 15.20
N ARG A 119 -1.35 0.69 15.64
CA ARG A 119 -1.49 2.12 16.02
C ARG A 119 -0.59 2.50 17.18
N GLN A 120 -0.46 1.67 18.21
CA GLN A 120 0.45 1.93 19.33
C GLN A 120 1.91 1.98 18.86
N TRP A 121 2.31 0.97 18.07
CA TRP A 121 3.63 0.90 17.44
C TRP A 121 3.91 2.10 16.53
N GLY A 122 2.92 2.54 15.76
CA GLY A 122 3.02 3.67 14.83
C GLY A 122 3.08 5.02 15.53
N THR A 123 2.26 5.21 16.57
CA THR A 123 2.25 6.45 17.36
C THR A 123 3.60 6.71 18.02
N GLN A 124 4.23 5.67 18.58
CA GLN A 124 5.58 5.76 19.14
C GLN A 124 6.60 6.24 18.10
N ARG A 125 6.59 5.65 16.90
CA ARG A 125 7.50 6.02 15.82
C ARG A 125 7.22 7.39 15.22
N VAL A 126 5.95 7.79 15.13
CA VAL A 126 5.59 9.16 14.73
C VAL A 126 6.18 10.16 15.72
N ALA A 127 6.08 9.91 17.03
CA ALA A 127 6.71 10.76 18.03
C ALA A 127 8.24 10.84 17.86
N THR A 128 8.93 9.70 17.71
CA THR A 128 10.37 9.66 17.44
C THR A 128 10.73 10.45 16.18
N LEU A 129 10.01 10.20 15.08
CA LEU A 129 10.25 10.82 13.79
C LEU A 129 10.07 12.33 13.88
N LEU A 130 9.00 12.81 14.50
CA LEU A 130 8.74 14.26 14.67
C LEU A 130 9.84 14.92 15.50
N GLN A 131 10.22 14.31 16.62
CA GLN A 131 11.32 14.81 17.46
C GLN A 131 12.63 14.91 16.67
N ARG A 132 12.99 13.87 15.92
CA ARG A 132 14.25 13.80 15.14
C ARG A 132 14.22 14.73 13.92
N LEU A 133 13.06 14.97 13.33
CA LEU A 133 12.88 15.99 12.29
C LEU A 133 12.80 17.42 12.85
N SER A 134 13.04 17.60 14.16
CA SER A 134 13.03 18.89 14.87
C SER A 134 11.68 19.62 14.77
N THR A 135 10.59 18.87 14.96
CA THR A 135 9.23 19.42 15.02
C THR A 135 8.53 18.97 16.30
N SER A 136 7.86 19.91 16.99
CA SER A 136 7.29 19.70 18.32
C SER A 136 5.76 19.62 18.34
N THR A 137 5.08 19.97 17.24
CA THR A 137 3.62 20.10 17.21
C THR A 137 3.08 19.62 15.86
N ALA A 138 2.90 18.31 15.74
CA ALA A 138 2.08 17.75 14.69
C ALA A 138 0.87 17.06 15.33
N SER A 139 -0.32 17.43 14.89
CA SER A 139 -1.50 16.62 15.13
C SER A 139 -1.53 15.47 14.14
N CYS A 140 -1.99 14.30 14.58
CA CYS A 140 -2.18 13.14 13.72
C CYS A 140 -3.64 12.65 13.76
N GLY A 141 -4.10 12.08 12.65
CA GLY A 141 -5.35 11.34 12.56
C GLY A 141 -5.12 9.95 12.00
N CYS A 142 -5.71 8.92 12.58
CA CYS A 142 -5.68 7.56 12.06
C CYS A 142 -6.43 7.47 10.72
N SER A 143 -5.87 6.71 9.80
CA SER A 143 -6.39 6.50 8.44
C SER A 143 -6.38 5.03 8.01
N ASP A 144 -6.06 4.11 8.93
CA ASP A 144 -6.07 2.65 8.73
C ASP A 144 -7.48 2.08 8.52
N ASP A 145 -7.56 0.77 8.31
CA ASP A 145 -8.81 0.06 8.01
C ASP A 145 -9.87 0.23 9.12
N LEU A 146 -9.45 0.29 10.39
CA LEU A 146 -10.38 0.49 11.51
C LEU A 146 -10.96 1.91 11.48
N ALA A 147 -10.15 2.91 11.14
CA ALA A 147 -10.60 4.29 10.99
C ALA A 147 -11.52 4.46 9.77
N LEU A 148 -11.18 3.84 8.64
CA LEU A 148 -12.00 3.87 7.43
C LEU A 148 -13.35 3.20 7.64
N ILE A 149 -13.36 1.95 8.11
CA ILE A 149 -14.59 1.18 8.29
C ILE A 149 -15.48 1.85 9.33
N GLY A 150 -14.91 2.34 10.44
CA GLY A 150 -15.65 3.11 11.44
C GLY A 150 -16.24 4.41 10.89
N THR A 151 -15.58 5.07 9.93
CA THR A 151 -16.10 6.26 9.25
C THR A 151 -17.25 5.90 8.30
N LEU A 152 -17.10 4.85 7.50
CA LEU A 152 -18.11 4.42 6.53
C LEU A 152 -19.37 3.85 7.22
N ALA A 153 -19.21 3.16 8.36
CA ALA A 153 -20.30 2.59 9.13
C ALA A 153 -21.27 3.64 9.71
N GLN A 154 -20.88 4.93 9.76
CA GLN A 154 -21.77 6.02 10.14
C GLN A 154 -22.88 6.26 9.10
N ASN A 155 -22.71 5.77 7.87
CA ASN A 155 -23.73 5.80 6.84
C ASN A 155 -24.42 4.43 6.73
N PRO A 156 -25.70 4.30 7.13
CA PRO A 156 -26.40 3.02 7.18
C PRO A 156 -26.69 2.42 5.79
N TYR A 157 -26.49 3.19 4.71
CA TYR A 157 -26.69 2.71 3.34
C TYR A 157 -25.44 2.04 2.74
N LEU A 158 -24.31 2.07 3.44
CA LEU A 158 -23.07 1.45 2.98
C LEU A 158 -22.90 0.05 3.59
N ASP A 159 -22.75 -0.95 2.72
CA ASP A 159 -22.28 -2.26 3.14
C ASP A 159 -20.77 -2.24 3.35
N VAL A 160 -20.35 -1.97 4.59
CA VAL A 160 -18.93 -1.90 4.97
C VAL A 160 -18.20 -3.23 4.81
N THR A 161 -18.91 -4.35 4.74
CA THR A 161 -18.29 -5.68 4.55
C THR A 161 -17.71 -5.87 3.15
N GLN A 162 -18.09 -5.01 2.20
CA GLN A 162 -17.50 -4.98 0.86
C GLN A 162 -16.15 -4.26 0.80
N VAL A 163 -15.78 -3.53 1.87
CA VAL A 163 -14.52 -2.79 1.92
C VAL A 163 -13.39 -3.79 2.20
N PRO A 164 -12.45 -4.00 1.26
CA PRO A 164 -11.38 -4.97 1.48
C PRO A 164 -10.44 -4.47 2.57
N ILE A 165 -9.89 -5.38 3.37
CA ILE A 165 -8.88 -5.04 4.40
C ILE A 165 -7.53 -4.88 3.70
N SER A 166 -6.86 -3.73 3.93
CA SER A 166 -5.60 -3.39 3.26
C SER A 166 -4.45 -4.34 3.64
N GLY A 167 -4.50 -4.90 4.85
CA GLY A 167 -3.41 -5.70 5.42
C GLY A 167 -2.27 -4.84 5.98
N VAL A 168 -2.43 -3.52 6.05
CA VAL A 168 -1.49 -2.58 6.69
C VAL A 168 -1.87 -2.46 8.17
N ASP A 169 -0.89 -2.50 9.07
CA ASP A 169 -1.15 -2.51 10.51
C ASP A 169 -1.40 -1.11 11.08
N CYS A 170 -0.85 -0.08 10.44
CA CYS A 170 -1.00 1.31 10.87
C CYS A 170 -1.04 2.25 9.68
N ALA A 171 -1.98 3.19 9.67
CA ALA A 171 -1.92 4.31 8.76
C ALA A 171 -2.34 5.60 9.45
N MET A 172 -1.59 6.68 9.21
CA MET A 172 -1.83 7.98 9.85
C MET A 172 -1.60 9.13 8.86
N ILE A 173 -2.39 10.19 9.04
CA ILE A 173 -2.19 11.50 8.41
C ILE A 173 -1.65 12.46 9.48
N ILE A 174 -0.58 13.18 9.16
CA ILE A 174 0.17 14.02 10.09
C ILE A 174 0.21 15.44 9.52
N ARG A 175 -0.43 16.38 10.20
CA ARG A 175 -0.36 17.80 9.81
C ARG A 175 0.98 18.37 10.23
N THR A 176 1.66 19.05 9.31
CA THR A 176 3.01 19.58 9.53
C THR A 176 3.25 20.87 8.76
N ASP A 177 4.32 21.59 9.10
CA ASP A 177 4.74 22.78 8.36
C ASP A 177 5.49 22.40 7.06
N PRO A 178 5.53 23.29 6.06
CA PRO A 178 6.21 23.01 4.78
C PRO A 178 7.71 22.68 4.90
N ALA A 179 8.41 23.20 5.92
CA ALA A 179 9.83 22.91 6.09
C ALA A 179 10.04 21.48 6.61
N THR A 180 9.21 21.05 7.55
CA THR A 180 9.20 19.66 8.04
C THR A 180 8.79 18.69 6.93
N LEU A 181 7.76 19.01 6.12
CA LEU A 181 7.38 18.20 4.97
C LEU A 181 8.58 17.94 4.05
N ARG A 182 9.34 19.00 3.69
CA ARG A 182 10.54 18.88 2.83
C ARG A 182 11.60 17.96 3.43
N ARG A 183 11.81 18.02 4.76
CA ARG A 183 12.78 17.17 5.46
C ARG A 183 12.33 15.71 5.61
N ALA A 184 11.04 15.42 5.57
CA ALA A 184 10.50 14.08 5.80
C ALA A 184 10.68 13.10 4.61
N THR A 185 11.84 13.10 3.93
CA THR A 185 12.16 12.14 2.85
C THR A 185 12.31 10.72 3.39
N ALA A 186 12.19 9.69 2.55
CA ALA A 186 12.43 8.30 2.98
C ALA A 186 13.79 8.14 3.68
N ALA A 187 14.86 8.70 3.12
CA ALA A 187 16.21 8.63 3.70
C ALA A 187 16.30 9.27 5.09
N ASN A 188 15.74 10.47 5.27
CA ASN A 188 15.78 11.15 6.56
C ASN A 188 14.90 10.44 7.59
N CYS A 189 13.73 9.94 7.17
CA CYS A 189 12.84 9.17 8.03
C CYS A 189 13.46 7.83 8.43
N PHE A 190 14.21 7.18 7.53
CA PHE A 190 14.95 5.96 7.82
C PHE A 190 16.03 6.22 8.88
N ILE A 191 16.82 7.30 8.73
CA ILE A 191 17.82 7.71 9.73
C ILE A 191 17.14 8.05 11.06
N ALA A 192 16.02 8.78 11.04
CA ALA A 192 15.29 9.17 12.24
C ALA A 192 14.77 7.97 13.03
N LEU A 193 14.38 6.90 12.33
CA LEU A 193 13.84 5.68 12.91
C LEU A 193 14.85 4.54 13.01
N ALA A 194 16.15 4.77 12.73
CA ALA A 194 17.15 3.71 12.64
C ALA A 194 17.28 2.86 13.92
N GLN A 195 16.95 3.43 15.09
CA GLN A 195 16.94 2.72 16.38
C GLN A 195 15.65 1.92 16.62
N ASP A 196 14.56 2.30 15.94
CA ASP A 196 13.22 1.73 16.11
C ASP A 196 12.86 0.74 14.99
N LEU A 197 13.56 0.78 13.84
CA LEU A 197 13.36 -0.11 12.72
C LEU A 197 14.19 -1.37 12.88
N GLY A 198 13.59 -2.52 12.56
CA GLY A 198 14.34 -3.77 12.43
C GLY A 198 15.30 -3.69 11.24
N ALA A 199 16.33 -4.56 11.25
CA ALA A 199 17.33 -4.63 10.18
C ALA A 199 16.70 -4.88 8.79
N ASP A 200 15.55 -5.52 8.76
CA ASP A 200 14.83 -5.90 7.53
C ASP A 200 13.79 -4.86 7.08
N MET A 201 13.70 -3.72 7.77
CA MET A 201 12.73 -2.69 7.41
C MET A 201 13.30 -1.69 6.42
N THR A 202 12.46 -1.22 5.50
CA THR A 202 12.81 -0.17 4.52
C THR A 202 11.70 0.89 4.44
N ILE A 203 12.03 2.07 3.92
CA ILE A 203 11.05 3.15 3.71
C ILE A 203 11.13 3.60 2.26
N GLU A 204 9.97 3.77 1.63
CA GLU A 204 9.85 4.49 0.37
C GLU A 204 8.87 5.66 0.53
N ASP A 205 9.03 6.69 -0.30
CA ASP A 205 8.18 7.87 -0.27
C ASP A 205 7.75 8.36 -1.65
N SER A 206 6.61 9.05 -1.67
CA SER A 206 6.15 9.79 -2.85
C SER A 206 5.55 11.13 -2.43
N LEU A 207 5.91 12.17 -3.18
CA LEU A 207 5.35 13.52 -3.06
C LEU A 207 4.10 13.63 -3.94
N HIS A 208 3.09 14.31 -3.42
CA HIS A 208 1.86 14.59 -4.15
C HIS A 208 1.18 15.86 -3.62
N SER A 209 0.05 16.20 -4.21
CA SER A 209 -0.74 17.38 -3.84
C SER A 209 -2.22 17.04 -3.83
N THR A 210 -2.93 17.60 -2.86
CA THR A 210 -4.38 17.43 -2.73
C THR A 210 -5.09 18.75 -2.99
N VAL A 211 -6.05 18.72 -3.90
CA VAL A 211 -6.94 19.87 -4.16
C VAL A 211 -8.05 19.88 -3.12
N ARG A 212 -8.25 21.01 -2.45
CA ARG A 212 -9.26 21.19 -1.40
C ARG A 212 -10.03 22.48 -1.62
N ALA A 213 -11.16 22.62 -0.92
CA ALA A 213 -11.91 23.88 -0.89
C ALA A 213 -11.07 25.06 -0.37
N THR A 214 -10.08 24.80 0.48
CA THR A 214 -9.15 25.81 1.03
C THR A 214 -7.96 26.11 0.12
N GLY A 215 -7.87 25.46 -1.04
CA GLY A 215 -6.74 25.55 -1.96
C GLY A 215 -5.96 24.23 -2.07
N ILE A 216 -4.77 24.29 -2.66
CA ILE A 216 -3.90 23.13 -2.84
C ILE A 216 -3.01 22.97 -1.61
N SER A 217 -2.98 21.77 -1.05
CA SER A 217 -1.97 21.36 -0.07
C SER A 217 -0.94 20.43 -0.69
N TYR A 218 0.18 20.26 0.01
CA TYR A 218 1.26 19.40 -0.40
C TYR A 218 1.41 18.27 0.60
N GLU A 219 1.67 17.08 0.08
CA GLU A 219 1.75 15.87 0.85
C GLU A 219 2.97 15.04 0.49
N ARG A 220 3.42 14.25 1.46
CA ARG A 220 4.39 13.18 1.27
C ARG A 220 3.88 11.94 1.96
N THR A 221 3.64 10.89 1.20
CA THR A 221 3.26 9.57 1.74
C THR A 221 4.50 8.71 1.83
N LEU A 222 4.78 8.21 3.04
CA LEU A 222 5.80 7.20 3.35
C LEU A 222 5.12 5.84 3.48
N VAL A 223 5.76 4.80 2.96
CA VAL A 223 5.41 3.41 3.24
C VAL A 223 6.60 2.75 3.94
N ILE A 224 6.36 2.24 5.15
CA ILE A 224 7.33 1.45 5.90
C ILE A 224 7.09 -0.01 5.60
N PHE A 225 8.08 -0.66 5.02
CA PHE A 225 8.08 -2.07 4.67
C PHE A 225 8.86 -2.89 5.68
N ASP A 226 8.44 -4.13 5.84
CA ASP A 226 9.19 -5.21 6.50
C ASP A 226 9.53 -6.28 5.45
N ALA A 227 10.76 -6.80 5.50
CA ALA A 227 11.32 -7.68 4.47
C ALA A 227 12.10 -8.86 5.08
N PRO A 228 11.56 -9.58 6.08
CA PRO A 228 12.33 -10.47 6.97
C PRO A 228 12.96 -11.69 6.28
N HIS A 229 12.66 -11.92 5.00
CA HIS A 229 13.15 -13.06 4.26
C HIS A 229 13.92 -12.70 2.99
N SER A 230 13.53 -11.62 2.32
CA SER A 230 14.14 -11.17 1.06
C SER A 230 13.88 -9.67 0.88
N PRO A 231 14.89 -8.86 0.50
CA PRO A 231 14.71 -7.43 0.24
C PRO A 231 13.67 -7.12 -0.84
N SER A 232 13.33 -8.09 -1.70
CA SER A 232 12.29 -7.95 -2.72
C SER A 232 10.91 -8.34 -2.18
N ALA A 233 10.81 -9.31 -1.27
CA ALA A 233 9.55 -9.79 -0.68
C ALA A 233 9.07 -8.89 0.46
N ARG A 234 8.73 -7.64 0.14
CA ARG A 234 8.40 -6.61 1.12
C ARG A 234 6.90 -6.53 1.41
N VAL A 235 6.55 -6.42 2.69
CA VAL A 235 5.18 -6.22 3.16
C VAL A 235 5.05 -4.85 3.80
N ALA A 236 4.07 -4.05 3.38
CA ALA A 236 3.82 -2.74 3.98
C ALA A 236 3.25 -2.91 5.39
N LYS A 237 3.95 -2.40 6.39
CA LYS A 237 3.54 -2.41 7.80
C LYS A 237 2.81 -1.14 8.20
N ALA A 238 3.29 0.00 7.70
CA ALA A 238 2.69 1.29 8.02
C ALA A 238 2.70 2.25 6.83
N ILE A 239 1.70 3.13 6.78
CA ILE A 239 1.59 4.22 5.80
C ILE A 239 1.44 5.54 6.55
N LEU A 240 2.39 6.47 6.39
CA LEU A 240 2.36 7.77 7.06
C LEU A 240 2.30 8.86 6.00
N THR A 241 1.31 9.75 6.07
CA THR A 241 1.24 10.90 5.15
C THR A 241 1.41 12.20 5.91
N PHE A 242 2.45 12.95 5.57
CA PHE A 242 2.62 14.33 6.03
C PHE A 242 1.84 15.25 5.11
N THR A 243 1.06 16.17 5.66
CA THR A 243 0.31 17.18 4.91
C THR A 243 0.56 18.58 5.44
N THR A 244 0.66 19.56 4.54
CA THR A 244 0.69 20.99 4.88
C THR A 244 -0.69 21.59 5.07
N ALA A 245 -1.76 20.82 4.88
CA ALA A 245 -3.11 21.28 5.12
C ALA A 245 -3.30 21.65 6.60
N GLY A 246 -3.83 22.86 6.85
CA GLY A 246 -4.22 23.29 8.19
C GLY A 246 -5.46 22.54 8.71
N PRO A 247 -5.89 22.82 9.96
CA PRO A 247 -7.05 22.17 10.57
C PRO A 247 -8.34 22.26 9.74
N VAL A 248 -8.52 23.35 8.99
CA VAL A 248 -9.70 23.53 8.12
C VAL A 248 -9.61 22.69 6.84
N GLY A 249 -8.41 22.55 6.27
CA GLY A 249 -8.20 21.77 5.04
C GLY A 249 -8.15 20.26 5.28
N CYS A 250 -7.62 19.84 6.44
CA CYS A 250 -7.57 18.45 6.88
C CYS A 250 -8.14 18.36 8.31
N PRO A 251 -9.48 18.39 8.45
CA PRO A 251 -10.12 18.36 9.76
C PRO A 251 -10.13 16.95 10.32
N PHE A 252 -9.29 16.70 11.32
CA PHE A 252 -9.37 15.47 12.10
C PHE A 252 -10.61 15.50 12.98
N ARG A 253 -11.30 14.37 13.05
CA ARG A 253 -12.52 14.20 13.84
C ARG A 253 -12.25 13.27 15.00
N ASP A 254 -12.99 13.41 16.08
CA ASP A 254 -12.95 12.40 17.14
C ASP A 254 -13.55 11.08 16.64
N GLY A 255 -13.23 9.98 17.34
CA GLY A 255 -13.87 8.70 17.11
C GLY A 255 -15.40 8.78 17.28
N PRO A 256 -16.16 7.80 16.75
CA PRO A 256 -17.63 7.78 16.84
C PRO A 256 -18.18 7.86 18.28
N ASP A 257 -17.41 7.43 19.26
CA ASP A 257 -17.70 7.43 20.69
C ASP A 257 -17.13 8.65 21.44
N GLY A 258 -16.43 9.56 20.74
CA GLY A 258 -15.73 10.70 21.34
C GLY A 258 -14.51 10.31 22.19
N SER A 259 -14.20 9.01 22.29
CA SER A 259 -13.08 8.47 23.07
C SER A 259 -12.15 7.67 22.16
N GLY A 260 -11.05 8.27 21.72
CA GLY A 260 -10.10 7.55 20.89
C GLY A 260 -9.14 8.46 20.15
N PRO A 261 -8.22 7.88 19.36
CA PRO A 261 -7.36 8.66 18.48
C PRO A 261 -8.23 9.38 17.44
N ALA A 262 -7.85 10.61 17.12
CA ALA A 262 -8.51 11.37 16.07
C ALA A 262 -8.44 10.60 14.73
N ILE A 263 -9.45 10.79 13.88
CA ILE A 263 -9.63 10.12 12.60
C ILE A 263 -9.39 11.13 11.48
N ALA A 264 -8.62 10.72 10.47
CA ALA A 264 -8.39 11.52 9.27
C ALA A 264 -9.67 11.60 8.40
N PRO A 265 -9.89 12.71 7.68
CA PRO A 265 -11.04 12.81 6.78
C PRO A 265 -10.90 11.86 5.58
N LEU A 266 -12.04 11.47 4.99
CA LEU A 266 -12.09 10.54 3.85
C LEU A 266 -11.26 10.99 2.64
N LEU A 267 -11.17 12.29 2.37
CA LEU A 267 -10.36 12.83 1.28
C LEU A 267 -8.86 12.51 1.46
N ASP A 268 -8.35 12.60 2.68
CA ASP A 268 -6.95 12.30 2.98
C ASP A 268 -6.69 10.79 3.00
N MET A 269 -7.67 10.02 3.51
CA MET A 269 -7.67 8.57 3.43
C MET A 269 -7.59 8.08 1.97
N ASP A 270 -8.38 8.68 1.08
CA ASP A 270 -8.43 8.37 -0.36
C ASP A 270 -7.08 8.61 -1.05
N ASN A 271 -6.53 9.83 -0.92
CA ASN A 271 -5.25 10.18 -1.53
C ASN A 271 -4.10 9.34 -0.97
N GLN A 272 -4.10 9.07 0.34
CA GLN A 272 -3.11 8.18 0.94
C GLN A 272 -3.14 6.78 0.32
N ARG A 273 -4.33 6.20 0.10
CA ARG A 273 -4.50 4.87 -0.51
C ARG A 273 -4.01 4.84 -1.96
N LYS A 274 -4.42 5.84 -2.74
CA LYS A 274 -3.98 6.00 -4.13
C LYS A 274 -2.46 6.03 -4.25
N VAL A 275 -1.79 6.83 -3.41
CA VAL A 275 -0.33 6.98 -3.45
C VAL A 275 0.39 5.77 -2.84
N ALA A 276 -0.11 5.21 -1.74
CA ALA A 276 0.49 4.01 -1.17
C ALA A 276 0.41 2.81 -2.13
N ALA A 277 -0.71 2.65 -2.84
CA ALA A 277 -0.88 1.62 -3.86
C ALA A 277 0.10 1.77 -5.04
N SER A 278 0.57 2.98 -5.35
CA SER A 278 1.60 3.18 -6.40
C SER A 278 3.03 2.90 -5.93
N ILE A 279 3.28 2.93 -4.62
CA ILE A 279 4.57 2.58 -4.02
C ILE A 279 4.68 1.06 -3.79
N ILE A 280 3.60 0.42 -3.33
CA ILE A 280 3.61 -0.99 -2.94
C ILE A 280 3.63 -1.92 -4.17
N GLN A 281 4.64 -2.77 -4.26
CA GLN A 281 4.75 -3.78 -5.32
C GLN A 281 3.84 -5.00 -5.09
N GLY A 282 3.72 -5.43 -3.82
CA GLY A 282 2.95 -6.60 -3.41
C GLY A 282 1.49 -6.51 -3.86
N PHE A 283 1.05 -7.49 -4.65
CA PHE A 283 -0.23 -7.47 -5.35
C PHE A 283 -1.42 -7.29 -4.40
N VAL A 284 -1.44 -8.05 -3.30
CA VAL A 284 -2.59 -8.10 -2.39
C VAL A 284 -2.86 -6.74 -1.74
N GLN A 285 -1.85 -6.16 -1.09
CA GLN A 285 -2.00 -4.86 -0.42
C GLN A 285 -2.27 -3.75 -1.44
N ARG A 286 -1.57 -3.77 -2.59
CA ARG A 286 -1.82 -2.82 -3.69
C ARG A 286 -3.26 -2.92 -4.21
N ALA A 287 -3.76 -4.12 -4.49
CA ALA A 287 -5.12 -4.33 -5.00
C ALA A 287 -6.18 -3.89 -3.98
N ASN A 288 -6.00 -4.23 -2.70
CA ASN A 288 -6.95 -3.84 -1.65
C ASN A 288 -6.96 -2.32 -1.44
N LEU A 289 -5.80 -1.67 -1.39
CA LEU A 289 -5.71 -0.20 -1.29
C LEU A 289 -6.33 0.49 -2.51
N SER A 290 -6.07 0.00 -3.73
CA SER A 290 -6.68 0.53 -4.96
C SER A 290 -8.20 0.41 -4.94
N ARG A 291 -8.74 -0.73 -4.49
CA ARG A 291 -10.19 -0.91 -4.36
C ARG A 291 -10.80 -0.02 -3.28
N GLN A 292 -10.11 0.16 -2.14
CA GLN A 292 -10.54 1.13 -1.13
C GLN A 292 -10.55 2.56 -1.71
N HIS A 293 -9.52 2.96 -2.46
CA HIS A 293 -9.49 4.24 -3.18
C HIS A 293 -10.69 4.38 -4.12
N GLU A 294 -10.96 3.40 -4.98
CA GLU A 294 -12.11 3.44 -5.89
C GLU A 294 -13.44 3.58 -5.15
N MET A 295 -13.62 2.86 -4.04
CA MET A 295 -14.83 2.93 -3.22
C MET A 295 -15.01 4.30 -2.56
N ILE A 296 -13.96 4.85 -1.94
CA ILE A 296 -14.03 6.17 -1.29
C ILE A 296 -14.26 7.26 -2.33
N ARG A 297 -13.58 7.18 -3.48
CA ARG A 297 -13.71 8.16 -4.56
C ARG A 297 -15.16 8.34 -4.99
N VAL A 298 -15.96 7.27 -5.07
CA VAL A 298 -17.39 7.34 -5.44
C VAL A 298 -18.24 8.08 -4.39
N LEU A 299 -17.79 8.13 -3.13
CA LEU A 299 -18.48 8.81 -2.03
C LEU A 299 -18.11 10.29 -1.90
N LEU A 300 -16.98 10.70 -2.49
CA LEU A 300 -16.54 12.09 -2.47
C LEU A 300 -17.27 12.89 -3.56
N PRO A 301 -17.56 14.18 -3.33
CA PRO A 301 -18.08 15.06 -4.38
C PRO A 301 -17.12 15.02 -5.57
N GLN A 302 -17.60 14.58 -6.73
CA GLN A 302 -16.85 14.77 -7.97
C GLN A 302 -16.92 16.26 -8.27
N GLY A 303 -15.77 16.91 -8.43
CA GLY A 303 -15.76 18.27 -8.96
C GLY A 303 -16.31 18.22 -10.38
N ASP A 304 -17.41 18.95 -10.62
CA ASP A 304 -17.89 19.27 -11.98
C ASP A 304 -16.86 20.11 -12.75
#